data_AF-A0AAD9LIK8-F1
#
_entry.id   AF-A0AAD9LIK8-F1
#
_cell.length_a   1.000
_cell.length_b   1.000
_cell.length_c   1.000
_cell.angle_alpha   90.00
_cell.angle_beta   90.00
_cell.angle_gamma   90.00
#
_symmetry.space_group_name_H-M   'P 1'
#
loop_
_entity.id
_entity.type
_entity.pdbx_description
1 polymer ?
#
loop_
_entity_poly.entity_id
_entity_poly.type
_entity_poly.pdbx_seq_one_letter_code
_entity_poly.pdbx_strand_id
1 'polypeptide(L)' 'MPPHKMVLKVGTPIMIRNLNSDEGLCNGTRLRVVSSREKCIDATIMSGTRRGQRVFIPRIVLLSDDEVEVDTP' A
#
# COMPACT_ATOMS: atom_id res chain seq x y z
N MET A 1 -1.29 16.12 -8.07
CA MET A 1 -1.50 15.50 -6.74
C MET A 1 -0.20 15.70 -5.98
N PRO A 2 -0.16 16.42 -4.85
CA PRO A 2 1.11 16.64 -4.16
C PRO A 2 1.79 15.31 -3.85
N PRO A 3 3.13 15.23 -3.84
CA PRO A 3 3.84 14.03 -3.41
C PRO A 3 3.48 13.71 -1.95
N HIS A 4 2.45 12.89 -1.77
CA HIS A 4 1.95 12.51 -0.46
C HIS A 4 2.81 11.38 0.07
N LYS A 5 3.73 11.72 0.98
CA LYS A 5 4.58 10.74 1.65
C LYS A 5 3.73 9.80 2.51
N MET A 6 3.50 8.59 2.01
CA MET A 6 2.79 7.55 2.76
C MET A 6 3.74 6.88 3.76
N VAL A 7 3.57 7.18 5.04
CA VAL A 7 4.28 6.51 6.15
C VAL A 7 3.30 5.59 6.88
N LEU A 8 3.57 4.29 6.85
CA LEU A 8 2.75 3.27 7.52
C LEU A 8 3.41 2.83 8.82
N LYS A 9 2.62 2.72 9.90
CA LYS A 9 3.08 2.15 11.18
C LYS A 9 2.77 0.66 11.23
N VAL A 10 3.60 -0.09 11.94
CA VAL A 10 3.34 -1.51 12.24
C VAL A 10 2.05 -1.63 13.04
N GLY A 11 1.22 -2.61 12.70
CA GLY A 11 -0.08 -2.87 13.31
C GLY A 11 -1.23 -2.05 12.73
N THR A 12 -0.95 -1.03 11.90
CA THR A 12 -2.00 -0.21 11.29
C THR A 12 -2.83 -1.03 10.30
N PRO A 13 -4.18 -0.97 10.37
CA PRO A 13 -5.03 -1.57 9.35
C PRO A 13 -5.01 -0.71 8.07
N ILE A 14 -4.82 -1.36 6.93
CA ILE A 14 -4.88 -0.77 5.60
C ILE A 14 -5.93 -1.51 4.75
N MET A 15 -6.43 -0.85 3.70
CA MET A 15 -7.43 -1.43 2.80
C MET A 15 -6.95 -1.39 1.36
N ILE A 16 -7.10 -2.51 0.66
CA ILE A 16 -6.73 -2.62 -0.74
C ILE A 16 -7.84 -2.12 -1.65
N ARG A 17 -7.43 -1.47 -2.75
CA ARG A 17 -8.29 -1.05 -3.85
C ARG A 17 -7.68 -1.52 -5.17
N ASN A 18 -8.15 -2.67 -5.68
CA ASN A 18 -7.79 -3.26 -6.98
C ASN A 18 -6.32 -3.66 -7.17
N LEU A 19 -5.76 -4.53 -6.30
CA LEU A 19 -4.39 -5.02 -6.49
C LEU A 19 -4.35 -6.36 -7.24
N ASN A 20 -4.94 -7.42 -6.65
CA ASN A 20 -5.00 -8.75 -7.26
C ASN A 20 -6.15 -9.55 -6.64
N SER A 21 -7.26 -9.68 -7.36
CA SER A 21 -8.44 -10.37 -6.85
C SER A 21 -8.26 -11.88 -6.72
N ASP A 22 -7.47 -12.50 -7.59
CA ASP A 22 -7.18 -13.95 -7.55
C ASP A 22 -6.39 -14.30 -6.27
N GLU A 23 -5.56 -13.37 -5.82
CA GLU A 23 -4.82 -13.51 -4.56
C GLU A 23 -5.61 -13.07 -3.30
N GLY A 24 -6.88 -12.69 -3.45
CA GLY A 24 -7.70 -12.18 -2.34
C GLY A 24 -7.35 -10.75 -1.91
N LEU A 25 -6.57 -10.04 -2.71
CA LEU A 25 -6.22 -8.62 -2.57
C LEU A 25 -7.18 -7.76 -3.41
N CYS A 26 -8.47 -8.03 -3.24
CA CYS A 26 -9.57 -7.34 -3.89
C CYS A 26 -10.00 -6.09 -3.10
N ASN A 27 -10.95 -5.33 -3.67
CA ASN A 27 -11.53 -4.16 -3.01
C ASN A 27 -12.15 -4.56 -1.66
N GLY A 28 -11.81 -3.79 -0.63
CA GLY A 28 -12.35 -4.00 0.71
C GLY A 28 -11.59 -5.01 1.56
N THR A 29 -10.58 -5.71 1.01
CA THR A 29 -9.69 -6.54 1.81
C THR A 29 -8.92 -5.66 2.80
N ARG A 30 -9.14 -5.92 4.09
CA ARG A 30 -8.42 -5.28 5.21
C ARG A 30 -7.17 -6.09 5.52
N LEU A 31 -6.04 -5.41 5.62
CA LEU A 31 -4.76 -5.99 5.99
C LEU A 31 -4.22 -5.29 7.24
N ARG A 32 -3.50 -6.03 8.08
CA ARG A 32 -2.72 -5.46 9.17
C ARG A 32 -1.26 -5.38 8.78
N VAL A 33 -0.66 -4.20 8.82
CA VAL A 33 0.78 -4.03 8.53
C VAL A 33 1.61 -4.80 9.56
N VAL A 34 2.51 -5.64 9.08
CA VAL A 34 3.51 -6.33 9.90
C VAL A 34 4.84 -5.60 9.83
N SER A 35 5.26 -5.18 8.63
CA SER A 35 6.42 -4.29 8.45
C SER A 35 6.33 -3.50 7.14
N SER A 36 6.92 -2.31 7.09
CA SER A 36 7.10 -1.54 5.85
C SER A 36 8.57 -1.55 5.46
N ARG A 37 8.88 -2.14 4.31
CA ARG A 37 10.22 -2.16 3.73
C ARG A 37 10.31 -1.06 2.66
N GLU A 38 11.51 -0.89 2.10
CA GLU A 38 11.76 0.10 1.05
C GLU A 38 10.90 -0.15 -0.20
N LYS A 39 10.77 -1.41 -0.63
CA LYS A 39 10.09 -1.77 -1.89
C LYS A 39 8.75 -2.49 -1.70
N CYS A 40 8.43 -2.93 -0.48
CA CYS A 40 7.20 -3.67 -0.22
C CYS A 40 6.65 -3.45 1.19
N ILE A 41 5.36 -3.73 1.35
CA ILE A 41 4.64 -3.77 2.62
C ILE A 41 4.35 -5.23 2.92
N ASP A 42 4.80 -5.69 4.07
CA ASP A 42 4.47 -7.00 4.61
C ASP A 42 3.23 -6.85 5.50
N ALA A 43 2.18 -7.61 5.20
CA ALA A 43 0.91 -7.49 5.88
C ALA A 43 0.20 -8.84 6.03
N THR A 44 -0.75 -8.90 6.96
CA THR A 44 -1.60 -10.08 7.18
C THR A 44 -3.04 -9.77 6.81
N ILE A 45 -3.69 -10.67 6.08
CA ILE A 45 -5.11 -10.54 5.72
C ILE A 45 -5.98 -10.66 6.98
N MET A 46 -6.84 -9.67 7.21
CA MET A 46 -7.72 -9.62 8.39
C MET A 46 -9.13 -10.16 8.13
N SER A 47 -9.54 -10.27 6.86
CA SER A 47 -10.92 -10.57 6.46
C SER A 47 -10.99 -11.55 5.29
N GLY A 48 -12.15 -12.19 5.11
CA GLY A 48 -12.39 -13.11 4.00
C GLY A 48 -11.83 -14.51 4.21
N THR A 49 -11.87 -15.32 3.15
CA THR A 49 -11.49 -16.74 3.16
C THR A 49 -10.00 -16.97 3.42
N ARG A 50 -9.16 -15.97 3.13
CA ARG A 50 -7.69 -16.01 3.28
C ARG A 50 -7.20 -15.33 4.57
N ARG A 51 -8.09 -15.10 5.55
CA ARG A 51 -7.73 -14.47 6.83
C ARG A 51 -6.56 -15.19 7.50
N GLY A 52 -5.61 -14.41 8.01
CA GLY A 52 -4.40 -14.90 8.66
C GLY A 52 -3.24 -15.16 7.71
N GLN A 53 -3.46 -15.18 6.39
CA GLN A 53 -2.38 -15.32 5.43
C GLN A 53 -1.51 -14.05 5.36
N ARG A 54 -0.20 -14.26 5.22
CA ARG A 54 0.79 -13.20 5.07
C ARG A 54 1.01 -12.90 3.58
N VAL A 55 1.05 -11.61 3.23
CA VAL A 55 1.16 -11.12 1.85
C VAL A 55 2.19 -10.01 1.77
N PHE A 56 2.85 -9.90 0.61
CA PHE A 56 3.82 -8.85 0.32
C PHE A 56 3.28 -7.98 -0.81
N ILE A 57 3.09 -6.70 -0.53
CA ILE A 57 2.53 -5.74 -1.49
C ILE A 57 3.63 -4.79 -1.96
N PRO A 58 3.93 -4.71 -3.26
CA PRO A 58 4.87 -3.72 -3.77
C PRO A 58 4.46 -2.30 -3.37
N ARG A 59 5.43 -1.46 -2.96
CA ARG A 59 5.16 -0.04 -2.73
C ARG A 59 5.03 0.65 -4.09
N ILE A 60 3.79 0.96 -4.47
CA ILE A 60 3.50 1.73 -5.67
C ILE A 60 3.64 3.21 -5.31
N VAL A 61 4.62 3.88 -5.92
CA VAL A 61 4.78 5.33 -5.80
C VAL A 61 3.91 5.97 -6.87
N LEU A 62 2.97 6.81 -6.46
CA LEU A 62 2.20 7.63 -7.38
C LEU A 62 3.03 8.88 -7.69
N LEU A 63 3.61 8.90 -8.89
CA LEU A 63 4.22 10.11 -9.44
C LEU A 63 3.10 11.06 -9.86
N SER A 64 3.30 12.35 -9.62
CA SER A 64 2.36 13.39 -10.01
C SER A 64 3.15 14.47 -10.72
N ASP A 65 2.62 14.99 -11.83
CA ASP A 65 3.29 15.98 -12.70
C ASP A 65 3.50 17.37 -12.06
N ASP A 66 3.32 17.51 -10.75
CA ASP A 66 3.50 18.77 -10.02
C ASP A 66 4.99 19.07 -9.70
N GLU A 67 5.93 18.27 -10.19
CA GLU A 67 7.38 18.55 -10.12
C GLU A 67 7.86 19.14 -11.45
N VAL A 68 7.38 20.35 -11.77
CA VAL A 68 8.13 21.26 -12.63
C VAL A 68 8.92 22.15 -11.67
N GLU A 69 10.18 21.83 -11.42
CA GLU A 69 11.14 22.84 -10.97
C GLU A 69 11.16 23.94 -12.03
N VAL A 70 10.37 24.98 -11.84
CA VAL A 70 10.59 26.26 -12.50
C VAL A 70 11.74 26.90 -11.75
N ASP A 71 12.95 26.47 -12.07
CA ASP A 71 14.16 27.24 -11.81
C ASP A 71 13.98 28.57 -12.57
N THR A 72 13.51 29.58 -11.85
CA THR A 72 13.46 30.95 -12.35
C THR A 72 14.41 31.75 -11.47
N PRO A 73 15.48 32.35 -12.00
CA PRO A 73 16.11 33.49 -11.35
C PRO A 73 15.14 34.68 -11.25
#